data_AF-A0A5M3MEX2-F1
#
_entry.id   AF-A0A5M3MEX2-F1
#
_cell.length_a   1.000
_cell.length_b   1.000
_cell.length_c   1.000
_cell.angle_alpha   90.00
_cell.angle_beta   90.00
_cell.angle_gamma   90.00
#
_symmetry.space_group_name_H-M   'P 1'
#
loop_
_entity.id
_entity.type
_entity.pdbx_description
1 polymer ?
#
loop_
_entity_poly.entity_id
_entity_poly.type
_entity_poly.pdbx_seq_one_letter_code
_entity_poly.pdbx_strand_id
1 'polypeptide(L)'
;MAANALSVNEKKACAILSDLFLDTEVTPAQMDHMATSLHSLDLPVSQLDSIVRNDLFPVLYPNLLSTAGVWSGFDEDHLMGEVERRRVARPGILTSVGDSAAWFLVGRTITPVWDQVKERLKIHQRKHKKLAGVPHLMTLADLSAPQLKRVSKPYVSPPAAGHFLQPSSTPEPDQSLAHKTIALLFRKRSTRTRLAAETACLHLGGRTLFLGREDVQLGVNETPRDTTRSSGKWDKTMLE
;
A
#
# COMPACT_ATOMS: atom_id res chain seq x y z
N MET A 1 -11.76 -0.11 -32.37
CA MET A 1 -11.81 1.33 -32.05
C MET A 1 -11.92 1.55 -30.54
N ALA A 2 -10.87 1.23 -29.75
CA ALA A 2 -10.94 1.24 -28.28
C ALA A 2 -9.63 1.68 -27.59
N ALA A 3 -8.78 2.48 -28.25
CA ALA A 3 -7.45 2.84 -27.73
C ALA A 3 -7.39 4.15 -26.91
N ASN A 4 -8.48 4.93 -26.86
CA ASN A 4 -8.49 6.27 -26.25
C ASN A 4 -9.52 6.46 -25.12
N ALA A 5 -10.22 5.41 -24.70
CA ALA A 5 -11.15 5.51 -23.56
C ALA A 5 -10.38 5.46 -22.23
N LEU A 6 -10.82 6.25 -21.24
CA LEU A 6 -10.25 6.22 -19.89
C LEU A 6 -10.54 4.87 -19.23
N SER A 7 -9.50 4.20 -18.73
CA SER A 7 -9.68 2.99 -17.92
C SER A 7 -10.36 3.34 -16.58
N VAL A 8 -10.96 2.33 -15.93
CA VAL A 8 -11.60 2.50 -14.62
C VAL A 8 -10.64 3.10 -13.58
N ASN A 9 -9.36 2.69 -13.60
CA ASN A 9 -8.36 3.21 -12.68
C ASN A 9 -7.96 4.65 -13.03
N GLU A 10 -7.89 5.00 -14.32
CA GLU A 10 -7.62 6.39 -14.73
C GLU A 10 -8.77 7.31 -14.32
N LYS A 11 -10.03 6.89 -14.46
CA LYS A 11 -11.19 7.69 -13.99
C LYS A 11 -11.11 7.97 -12.49
N LYS A 12 -10.80 6.95 -11.69
CA LYS A 12 -10.58 7.11 -10.25
C LYS A 12 -9.42 8.06 -9.94
N ALA A 13 -8.32 7.96 -10.69
CA ALA A 13 -7.20 8.88 -10.55
C ALA A 13 -7.60 10.32 -10.90
N CYS A 14 -8.39 10.53 -11.96
CA CYS A 14 -8.92 11.83 -12.35
C CYS A 14 -9.77 12.46 -11.25
N ALA A 15 -10.65 11.69 -10.61
CA ALA A 15 -11.49 12.17 -9.51
C ALA A 15 -10.62 12.65 -8.34
N ILE A 16 -9.67 11.83 -7.88
CA ILE A 16 -8.76 12.18 -6.78
C ILE A 16 -7.89 13.40 -7.11
N LEU A 17 -7.35 13.45 -8.33
CA LEU A 17 -6.46 14.53 -8.75
C LEU A 17 -7.20 15.84 -9.06
N SER A 18 -8.52 15.79 -9.29
CA SER A 18 -9.34 16.99 -9.50
C SER A 18 -9.34 17.89 -8.26
N ASP A 19 -9.18 17.33 -7.06
CA ASP A 19 -9.08 18.07 -5.80
C ASP A 19 -7.89 19.05 -5.77
N LEU A 20 -6.84 18.80 -6.57
CA LEU A 20 -5.71 19.73 -6.71
C LEU A 20 -6.10 21.05 -7.36
N PHE A 21 -7.25 21.11 -8.03
CA PHE A 21 -7.75 22.27 -8.76
C PHE A 21 -8.88 23.00 -8.04
N LEU A 22 -9.29 22.52 -6.86
CA LEU A 22 -10.20 23.24 -5.99
C LEU A 22 -9.52 24.48 -5.43
N ASP A 23 -10.31 25.51 -5.18
CA ASP A 23 -9.83 26.77 -4.61
C ASP A 23 -9.53 26.63 -3.09
N THR A 24 -9.27 25.42 -2.59
CA THR A 24 -9.04 25.14 -1.16
C THR A 24 -7.60 24.80 -0.87
N GLU A 25 -7.09 25.23 0.29
CA GLU A 25 -5.78 24.78 0.75
C GLU A 25 -5.76 23.26 0.97
N VAL A 26 -4.89 22.57 0.23
CA VAL A 26 -4.69 21.13 0.40
C VAL A 26 -3.83 20.87 1.63
N THR A 27 -4.44 20.30 2.66
CA THR A 27 -3.75 19.97 3.92
C THR A 27 -2.78 18.79 3.75
N PRO A 28 -1.77 18.66 4.64
CA PRO A 28 -0.86 17.50 4.63
C PRO A 28 -1.55 16.15 4.75
N ALA A 29 -2.64 16.07 5.52
CA ALA A 29 -3.43 14.85 5.67
C ALA A 29 -4.17 14.47 4.38
N GLN A 30 -4.72 15.46 3.67
CA GLN A 30 -5.32 15.24 2.35
C GLN A 30 -4.28 14.76 1.34
N MET A 31 -3.08 15.35 1.30
CA MET A 31 -2.00 14.89 0.43
C MET A 31 -1.60 13.43 0.69
N ASP A 32 -1.54 13.01 1.96
CA ASP A 32 -1.28 11.61 2.33
C ASP A 32 -2.40 10.67 1.88
N HIS A 33 -3.65 11.10 2.05
CA HIS A 33 -4.81 10.35 1.58
C HIS A 33 -4.78 10.19 0.06
N MET A 34 -4.54 11.27 -0.69
CA MET A 34 -4.38 11.24 -2.15
C MET A 34 -3.28 10.28 -2.58
N ALA A 35 -2.09 10.38 -1.98
CA ALA A 35 -0.96 9.51 -2.30
C ALA A 35 -1.28 8.03 -2.02
N THR A 36 -1.98 7.73 -0.92
CA THR A 36 -2.39 6.36 -0.57
C THR A 36 -3.43 5.82 -1.54
N SER A 37 -4.44 6.62 -1.87
CA SER A 37 -5.50 6.25 -2.81
C SER A 37 -4.95 6.05 -4.22
N LEU A 38 -4.06 6.94 -4.69
CA LEU A 38 -3.36 6.79 -5.98
C LEU A 38 -2.45 5.57 -6.02
N HIS A 39 -1.79 5.23 -4.90
CA HIS A 39 -0.97 4.02 -4.83
C HIS A 39 -1.79 2.75 -5.08
N SER A 40 -3.04 2.70 -4.61
CA SER A 40 -3.92 1.53 -4.78
C SER A 40 -4.37 1.28 -6.22
N LEU A 41 -4.20 2.25 -7.12
CA LEU A 41 -4.61 2.18 -8.51
C LEU A 41 -3.53 1.55 -9.42
N ASP A 42 -2.33 1.30 -8.88
CA ASP A 42 -1.17 0.73 -9.57
C ASP A 42 -0.79 1.45 -10.88
N LEU A 43 -1.04 2.76 -10.97
CA LEU A 43 -0.66 3.59 -12.11
C LEU A 43 0.78 4.13 -11.94
N PRO A 44 1.60 4.15 -13.00
CA PRO A 44 2.92 4.75 -12.97
C PRO A 44 2.83 6.27 -12.81
N VAL A 45 3.81 6.85 -12.09
CA VAL A 45 3.85 8.29 -11.82
C VAL A 45 3.87 9.13 -13.10
N SER A 46 4.48 8.63 -14.18
CA SER A 46 4.48 9.29 -15.49
C SER A 46 3.07 9.38 -16.11
N GLN A 47 2.24 8.35 -15.92
CA GLN A 47 0.85 8.37 -16.41
C GLN A 47 0.00 9.32 -15.57
N LEU A 48 0.19 9.35 -14.24
CA LEU A 48 -0.47 10.33 -13.38
C LEU A 48 -0.08 11.77 -13.74
N ASP A 49 1.20 12.02 -14.05
CA ASP A 49 1.65 13.34 -14.50
C ASP A 49 1.01 13.74 -15.83
N SER A 50 0.88 12.80 -16.77
CA SER A 50 0.14 13.02 -18.02
C SER A 50 -1.34 13.34 -17.75
N ILE A 51 -1.99 12.67 -16.80
CA ILE A 51 -3.39 12.93 -16.44
C ILE A 51 -3.53 14.35 -15.88
N VAL A 52 -2.69 14.75 -14.92
CA VAL A 52 -2.75 16.11 -14.36
C VAL A 52 -2.54 17.16 -15.45
N ARG A 53 -1.54 16.97 -16.31
CA ARG A 53 -1.11 17.99 -17.28
C ARG A 53 -1.96 18.06 -18.54
N ASN A 54 -2.35 16.93 -19.11
CA ASN A 54 -2.97 16.87 -20.43
C ASN A 54 -4.49 16.66 -20.36
N ASP A 55 -4.96 15.99 -19.31
CA ASP A 55 -6.37 15.60 -19.19
C ASP A 55 -7.12 16.58 -18.26
N LEU A 56 -6.63 16.77 -17.04
CA LEU A 56 -7.31 17.61 -16.03
C LEU A 56 -7.03 19.09 -16.18
N PHE A 57 -5.76 19.49 -16.33
CA PHE A 57 -5.38 20.90 -16.32
C PHE A 57 -6.16 21.72 -17.35
N PRO A 58 -6.25 21.35 -18.64
CA PRO A 58 -6.96 22.16 -19.62
C PRO A 58 -8.46 22.35 -19.32
N VAL A 59 -9.06 21.42 -18.57
CA VAL A 59 -10.47 21.45 -18.18
C VAL A 59 -10.67 22.28 -16.91
N LEU A 60 -9.75 22.15 -15.94
CA LEU A 60 -9.94 22.65 -14.58
C LEU A 60 -9.16 23.93 -14.26
N TYR A 61 -8.14 24.31 -15.05
CA TYR A 61 -7.38 25.54 -14.81
C TYR A 61 -8.22 26.84 -14.78
N PRO A 62 -9.36 26.97 -15.51
CA PRO A 62 -10.18 28.18 -15.40
C PRO A 62 -10.71 28.38 -13.97
N ASN A 63 -10.88 27.30 -13.19
CA ASN A 63 -11.29 27.39 -11.79
C ASN A 63 -10.27 28.14 -10.94
N LEU A 64 -8.97 27.92 -11.19
CA LEU A 64 -7.86 28.57 -10.47
C LEU A 64 -7.72 30.06 -10.78
N LEU A 65 -8.31 30.51 -11.89
CA LEU A 65 -8.34 31.93 -12.29
C LEU A 65 -9.64 32.61 -11.87
N SER A 66 -10.63 31.85 -11.41
CA SER A 66 -11.89 32.40 -10.92
C SER A 66 -11.64 33.10 -9.59
N THR A 67 -12.28 34.25 -9.40
CA THR A 67 -12.22 35.00 -8.13
C THR A 67 -12.99 34.32 -7.00
N ALA A 68 -13.91 33.41 -7.36
CA ALA A 68 -14.58 32.49 -6.46
C ALA A 68 -14.75 31.17 -7.23
N GLY A 69 -13.73 30.31 -7.17
CA GLY A 69 -13.77 29.00 -7.82
C GLY A 69 -14.80 28.06 -7.21
N VAL A 70 -14.81 26.81 -7.65
CA VAL A 70 -15.44 25.69 -6.96
C VAL A 70 -14.55 25.26 -5.80
N TRP A 71 -15.14 25.13 -4.60
CA TRP A 71 -14.43 24.82 -3.35
C TRP A 71 -14.85 23.47 -2.74
N SER A 72 -15.94 22.87 -3.21
CA SER A 72 -16.60 21.71 -2.58
C SER A 72 -16.51 20.41 -3.39
N GLY A 73 -15.68 20.38 -4.44
CA GLY A 73 -15.59 19.24 -5.36
C GLY A 73 -16.25 19.52 -6.71
N PHE A 74 -15.73 18.88 -7.74
CA PHE A 74 -16.30 18.89 -9.09
C PHE A 74 -17.34 17.79 -9.23
N ASP A 75 -18.33 17.99 -10.11
CA ASP A 75 -19.22 16.92 -10.53
C ASP A 75 -18.41 15.88 -11.31
N GLU A 76 -18.25 14.69 -10.73
CA GLU A 76 -17.41 13.62 -11.28
C GLU A 76 -17.90 13.16 -12.66
N ASP A 77 -19.21 13.00 -12.85
CA ASP A 77 -19.77 12.52 -14.12
C ASP A 77 -19.55 13.55 -15.23
N HIS A 78 -19.77 14.82 -14.92
CA HIS A 78 -19.50 15.93 -15.85
C HIS A 78 -18.01 16.04 -16.18
N LEU A 79 -17.13 15.96 -15.16
CA LEU A 79 -15.69 16.01 -15.35
C LEU A 79 -15.18 14.87 -16.23
N MET A 80 -15.62 13.63 -15.95
CA MET A 80 -15.24 12.47 -16.77
C MET A 80 -15.71 12.63 -18.21
N GLY A 81 -16.92 13.15 -18.42
CA GLY A 81 -17.46 13.43 -19.75
C GLY A 81 -16.61 14.43 -20.54
N GLU A 82 -16.12 15.50 -19.90
CA GLU A 82 -15.26 16.49 -20.54
C GLU A 82 -13.86 15.93 -20.86
N VAL A 83 -13.27 15.19 -19.92
CA VAL A 83 -11.95 14.57 -20.12
C VAL A 83 -12.00 13.53 -21.23
N GLU A 84 -13.01 12.67 -21.27
CA GLU A 84 -13.20 11.70 -22.35
C GLU A 84 -13.39 12.38 -23.70
N ARG A 85 -14.21 13.44 -23.75
CA ARG A 85 -14.41 14.22 -24.98
C ARG A 85 -13.09 14.77 -25.49
N ARG A 86 -12.24 15.31 -24.61
CA ARG A 86 -10.92 15.84 -24.98
C ARG A 86 -9.98 14.75 -25.50
N ARG A 87 -9.94 13.58 -24.85
CA ARG A 87 -9.10 12.44 -25.23
C ARG A 87 -9.50 11.83 -26.57
N VAL A 88 -10.79 11.88 -26.90
CA VAL A 88 -11.33 11.48 -28.20
C VAL A 88 -11.07 12.56 -29.25
N ALA A 89 -11.29 13.83 -28.93
CA ALA A 89 -11.16 14.95 -29.85
C ALA A 89 -9.71 15.21 -30.34
N ARG A 90 -8.70 14.79 -29.56
CA ARG A 90 -7.26 14.98 -29.84
C ARG A 90 -6.93 16.44 -30.15
N PRO A 91 -6.58 17.26 -29.14
CA PRO A 91 -6.26 18.67 -29.38
C PRO A 91 -5.16 18.80 -30.43
N GLY A 92 -5.38 19.68 -31.41
CA GLY A 92 -4.37 20.00 -32.43
C GLY A 92 -3.13 20.66 -31.83
N ILE A 93 -2.09 20.80 -32.64
CA ILE A 93 -0.79 21.35 -32.20
C ILE A 93 -0.97 22.74 -31.57
N LEU A 94 -1.79 23.61 -32.15
CA LEU A 94 -2.02 24.96 -31.64
C LEU A 94 -2.63 24.96 -30.23
N THR A 95 -3.64 24.13 -29.99
CA THR A 95 -4.28 23.98 -28.67
C THR A 95 -3.32 23.37 -27.65
N SER A 96 -2.50 22.38 -28.04
CA SER A 96 -1.50 21.78 -27.16
C SER A 96 -0.39 22.76 -26.77
N VAL A 97 0.04 23.62 -27.69
CA VAL A 97 0.99 24.71 -27.40
C VAL A 97 0.36 25.74 -26.47
N GLY A 98 -0.91 26.10 -26.69
CA GLY A 98 -1.68 26.96 -25.80
C GLY A 98 -1.79 26.40 -24.38
N ASP A 99 -2.17 25.13 -24.25
CA ASP A 99 -2.24 24.42 -22.95
C ASP A 99 -0.87 24.38 -22.26
N SER A 100 0.21 24.19 -23.03
CA SER A 100 1.57 24.17 -22.49
C SER A 100 2.00 25.55 -21.96
N ALA A 101 1.62 26.62 -22.66
CA ALA A 101 1.86 27.99 -22.19
C ALA A 101 1.02 28.30 -20.94
N ALA A 102 -0.26 27.92 -20.94
CA ALA A 102 -1.13 28.04 -19.78
C ALA A 102 -0.60 27.25 -18.58
N TRP A 103 -0.10 26.03 -18.78
CA TRP A 103 0.55 25.22 -17.74
C TRP A 103 1.77 25.94 -17.16
N PHE A 104 2.59 26.56 -18.00
CA PHE A 104 3.75 27.31 -17.52
C PHE A 104 3.38 28.52 -16.67
N LEU A 105 2.25 29.17 -16.98
CA LEU A 105 1.78 30.35 -16.25
C LEU A 105 1.01 29.98 -14.98
N VAL A 106 -0.05 29.18 -15.12
CA VAL A 106 -1.02 28.88 -14.06
C VAL A 106 -0.66 27.61 -13.31
N GLY A 107 -0.07 26.61 -13.98
CA GLY A 107 0.30 25.32 -13.36
C GLY A 107 1.31 25.45 -12.23
N ARG A 108 2.03 26.58 -12.13
CA ARG A 108 2.93 26.89 -11.00
C ARG A 108 2.22 26.91 -9.63
N THR A 109 0.91 27.16 -9.60
CA THR A 109 0.11 27.15 -8.37
C THR A 109 -0.04 25.74 -7.81
N ILE A 110 -0.34 24.76 -8.66
CA ILE A 110 -0.60 23.37 -8.27
C ILE A 110 0.67 22.50 -8.25
N THR A 111 1.70 22.85 -9.04
CA THR A 111 2.95 22.09 -9.13
C THR A 111 3.59 21.78 -7.77
N PRO A 112 3.73 22.73 -6.81
CA PRO A 112 4.35 22.41 -5.52
C PRO A 112 3.54 21.40 -4.69
N VAL A 113 2.21 21.45 -4.75
CA VAL A 113 1.34 20.48 -4.08
C VAL A 113 1.43 19.12 -4.77
N TRP A 114 1.39 19.11 -6.10
CA TRP A 114 1.52 17.89 -6.89
C TRP A 114 2.88 17.19 -6.67
N ASP A 115 3.97 17.96 -6.59
CA ASP A 115 5.29 17.43 -6.29
C ASP A 115 5.35 16.79 -4.89
N GLN A 116 4.71 17.38 -3.89
CA GLN A 116 4.59 16.78 -2.56
C GLN A 116 3.80 15.47 -2.56
N VAL A 117 2.68 15.41 -3.30
CA VAL A 117 1.90 14.17 -3.47
C VAL A 117 2.73 13.11 -4.19
N LYS A 118 3.48 13.46 -5.24
CA LYS A 118 4.40 12.54 -5.94
C LYS A 118 5.48 11.98 -5.02
N GLU A 119 6.09 12.81 -4.18
CA GLU A 119 7.10 12.33 -3.23
C GLU A 119 6.51 11.39 -2.18
N ARG A 120 5.34 11.70 -1.62
CA ARG A 120 4.61 10.80 -0.72
C ARG A 120 4.27 9.49 -1.41
N LEU A 121 3.76 9.53 -2.63
CA LEU A 121 3.45 8.34 -3.44
C LEU A 121 4.70 7.45 -3.66
N LYS A 122 5.84 8.04 -4.01
CA LYS A 122 7.12 7.31 -4.16
C LYS A 122 7.54 6.65 -2.86
N ILE A 123 7.36 7.32 -1.71
CA ILE A 123 7.64 6.73 -0.39
C ILE A 123 6.76 5.50 -0.16
N HIS A 124 5.46 5.59 -0.46
CA HIS A 124 4.53 4.46 -0.34
C HIS A 124 4.92 3.30 -1.26
N GLN A 125 5.24 3.56 -2.53
CA GLN A 125 5.67 2.55 -3.49
C GLN A 125 6.99 1.88 -3.08
N ARG A 126 7.98 2.64 -2.61
CA ARG A 126 9.26 2.10 -2.09
C ARG A 126 9.02 1.23 -0.87
N LYS A 127 8.15 1.66 0.05
CA LYS A 127 7.80 0.90 1.24
C LYS A 127 7.08 -0.40 0.85
N HIS A 128 6.14 -0.36 -0.08
CA HIS A 128 5.45 -1.54 -0.59
C HIS A 128 6.43 -2.52 -1.25
N LYS A 129 7.34 -2.03 -2.11
CA LYS A 129 8.39 -2.86 -2.72
C LYS A 129 9.31 -3.50 -1.68
N LYS A 130 9.66 -2.76 -0.62
CA LYS A 130 10.46 -3.28 0.50
C LYS A 130 9.71 -4.36 1.27
N LEU A 131 8.40 -4.20 1.49
CA LEU A 131 7.55 -5.17 2.16
C LEU A 131 7.28 -6.40 1.30
N ALA A 132 7.10 -6.24 -0.02
CA ALA A 132 6.95 -7.33 -0.97
C ALA A 132 8.18 -8.26 -1.03
N GLY A 133 9.37 -7.73 -0.70
CA GLY A 133 10.59 -8.53 -0.55
C GLY A 133 10.71 -9.28 0.77
N VAL A 134 9.80 -9.08 1.72
CA VAL A 134 9.77 -9.83 2.98
C VAL A 134 9.04 -11.16 2.73
N PRO A 135 9.68 -12.30 2.97
CA PRO A 135 9.02 -13.60 2.81
C PRO A 135 7.84 -13.69 3.78
N HIS A 136 6.66 -13.90 3.23
CA HIS A 136 5.41 -14.13 3.94
C HIS A 136 4.83 -15.46 3.48
N LEU A 137 4.04 -16.09 4.35
CA LEU A 137 3.38 -17.36 4.07
C LEU A 137 1.89 -17.17 4.30
N MET A 138 1.12 -16.94 3.24
CA MET A 138 -0.34 -16.87 3.28
C MET A 138 -0.94 -18.21 2.88
N THR A 139 -0.32 -18.88 1.92
CA THR A 139 -0.71 -20.20 1.43
C THR A 139 0.53 -21.08 1.22
N LEU A 140 0.34 -22.40 1.22
CA LEU A 140 1.43 -23.32 0.88
C LEU A 140 1.97 -23.13 -0.54
N ALA A 141 1.20 -22.49 -1.44
CA ALA A 141 1.64 -22.18 -2.80
C ALA A 141 2.69 -21.07 -2.85
N ASP A 142 2.87 -20.30 -1.77
CA ASP A 142 3.87 -19.25 -1.67
C ASP A 142 5.29 -19.83 -1.47
N LEU A 143 5.39 -21.12 -1.14
CA LEU A 143 6.66 -21.83 -0.93
C LEU A 143 7.09 -22.56 -2.21
N SER A 144 8.29 -22.25 -2.69
CA SER A 144 8.93 -23.05 -3.75
C SER A 144 9.28 -24.47 -3.25
N ALA A 145 9.39 -25.44 -4.17
CA ALA A 145 9.75 -26.82 -3.82
C ALA A 145 11.04 -26.97 -2.97
N PRO A 146 12.11 -26.19 -3.21
CA PRO A 146 13.28 -26.17 -2.31
C PRO A 146 12.96 -25.63 -0.90
N GLN A 147 12.10 -24.63 -0.79
CA GLN A 147 11.67 -24.08 0.50
C GLN A 147 10.79 -25.06 1.26
N LEU A 148 9.88 -25.76 0.59
CA LEU A 148 9.09 -26.84 1.18
C LEU A 148 9.97 -27.94 1.76
N LYS A 149 10.98 -28.38 1.00
CA LYS A 149 11.96 -29.38 1.48
C LYS A 149 12.75 -28.91 2.71
N ARG A 150 13.00 -27.59 2.83
CA ARG A 150 13.69 -27.00 3.98
C ARG A 150 12.79 -26.94 5.21
N VAL A 151 11.51 -26.61 5.04
CA VAL A 151 10.51 -26.60 6.12
C VAL A 151 10.15 -28.03 6.54
N SER A 152 10.16 -28.98 5.60
CA SER A 152 9.87 -30.40 5.85
C SER A 152 11.09 -31.18 6.36
N LYS A 153 12.28 -30.58 6.45
CA LYS A 153 13.44 -31.27 7.01
C LYS A 153 13.10 -31.61 8.47
N PRO A 154 13.18 -32.88 8.87
CA PRO A 154 12.39 -33.32 9.99
C PRO A 154 12.97 -32.80 11.30
N TYR A 155 12.10 -32.19 12.12
CA TYR A 155 12.18 -32.27 13.59
C TYR A 155 12.16 -33.74 14.09
N VAL A 156 11.82 -34.68 13.19
CA VAL A 156 11.96 -36.12 13.35
C VAL A 156 13.42 -36.52 13.13
N SER A 157 14.29 -36.15 14.07
CA SER A 157 15.31 -37.11 14.49
C SER A 157 14.62 -37.95 15.56
N PRO A 158 14.13 -39.17 15.26
CA PRO A 158 13.80 -40.07 16.35
C PRO A 158 15.11 -40.24 17.15
N PRO A 159 15.11 -40.14 18.49
CA PRO A 159 16.19 -40.78 19.23
C PRO A 159 16.17 -42.23 18.76
N ALA A 160 17.27 -42.67 18.14
CA ALA A 160 17.39 -44.04 17.68
C ALA A 160 16.98 -44.96 18.84
N ALA A 161 15.89 -45.70 18.65
CA ALA A 161 15.39 -46.63 19.64
C ALA A 161 16.51 -47.65 19.93
N GLY A 162 17.19 -47.49 21.06
CA GLY A 162 18.30 -48.37 21.38
C GLY A 162 19.10 -48.05 22.63
N HIS A 163 19.36 -46.79 22.99
CA HIS A 163 20.28 -46.49 24.12
C HIS A 163 19.64 -45.52 25.12
N PHE A 164 18.93 -46.08 26.10
CA PHE A 164 18.77 -45.47 27.41
C PHE A 164 20.18 -45.42 28.02
N LEU A 165 20.65 -44.26 28.49
CA LEU A 165 21.97 -44.00 29.08
C LEU A 165 23.09 -43.56 28.10
N GLN A 166 22.96 -42.38 27.52
CA GLN A 166 24.10 -41.48 27.27
C GLN A 166 23.60 -40.03 27.34
N PRO A 167 24.24 -39.12 28.11
CA PRO A 167 24.03 -37.69 27.94
C PRO A 167 24.79 -37.26 26.68
N SER A 168 24.33 -37.73 25.52
CA SER A 168 24.77 -37.19 24.24
C SER A 168 24.26 -35.76 24.18
N SER A 169 25.20 -34.80 24.14
CA SER A 169 24.98 -33.35 23.96
C SER A 169 23.60 -33.07 23.40
N THR A 170 22.67 -32.64 24.25
CA THR A 170 21.37 -32.14 23.79
C THR A 170 21.67 -31.11 22.72
N PRO A 171 21.13 -31.26 21.48
CA PRO A 171 21.23 -30.20 20.50
C PRO A 171 20.78 -28.91 21.19
N GLU A 172 21.66 -27.90 21.21
CA GLU A 172 21.29 -26.59 21.74
C GLU A 172 19.96 -26.18 21.08
N PRO A 173 18.95 -25.77 21.86
CA PRO A 173 17.66 -25.40 21.31
C PRO A 173 17.86 -24.32 20.24
N ASP A 174 17.21 -24.46 19.09
CA ASP A 174 17.37 -23.54 17.97
C ASP A 174 16.92 -22.14 18.38
N GLN A 175 17.85 -21.22 18.67
CA GLN A 175 17.55 -19.88 19.16
C GLN A 175 17.27 -18.86 18.03
N SER A 176 16.74 -19.31 16.89
CA SER A 176 16.47 -18.45 15.73
C SER A 176 15.50 -17.28 16.00
N LEU A 177 14.70 -17.37 17.09
CA LEU A 177 13.83 -16.30 17.57
C LEU A 177 14.29 -15.63 18.86
N ALA A 178 15.54 -15.85 19.31
CA ALA A 178 16.08 -15.19 20.49
C ALA A 178 15.91 -13.67 20.41
N HIS A 179 15.42 -13.08 21.51
CA HIS A 179 15.14 -11.66 21.66
C HIS A 179 14.05 -11.09 20.73
N LYS A 180 13.37 -11.93 19.93
CA LYS A 180 12.25 -11.52 19.08
C LYS A 180 10.93 -11.71 19.79
N THR A 181 9.99 -10.81 19.50
CA THR A 181 8.61 -10.89 19.99
C THR A 181 7.66 -11.05 18.81
N ILE A 182 6.92 -12.15 18.77
CA ILE A 182 5.94 -12.47 17.72
C ILE A 182 4.55 -12.07 18.19
N ALA A 183 3.86 -11.25 17.41
CA ALA A 183 2.45 -10.95 17.64
C ALA A 183 1.59 -12.01 16.96
N LEU A 184 0.69 -12.64 17.73
CA LEU A 184 -0.30 -13.61 17.25
C LEU A 184 -1.66 -12.93 17.19
N LEU A 185 -2.17 -12.68 15.98
CA LEU A 185 -3.43 -11.99 15.74
C LEU A 185 -4.52 -13.00 15.38
N PHE A 186 -5.61 -13.05 16.14
CA PHE A 186 -6.71 -13.98 15.88
C PHE A 186 -8.07 -13.27 15.77
N ARG A 187 -8.67 -13.28 14.58
CA ARG A 187 -10.05 -12.79 14.37
C ARG A 187 -11.10 -13.67 15.07
N LYS A 188 -10.88 -14.99 15.10
CA LYS A 188 -11.68 -15.97 15.83
C LYS A 188 -10.74 -16.76 16.75
N ARG A 189 -11.11 -16.91 18.03
CA ARG A 189 -10.27 -17.64 18.99
C ARG A 189 -10.05 -19.09 18.53
N SER A 190 -8.79 -19.50 18.39
CA SER A 190 -8.36 -20.88 18.13
C SER A 190 -7.32 -21.29 19.17
N THR A 191 -7.74 -22.05 20.19
CA THR A 191 -6.86 -22.47 21.29
C THR A 191 -5.73 -23.38 20.82
N ARG A 192 -6.02 -24.29 19.87
CA ARG A 192 -5.02 -25.24 19.34
C ARG A 192 -3.94 -24.54 18.53
N THR A 193 -4.33 -23.62 17.64
CA THR A 193 -3.39 -22.84 16.83
C THR A 193 -2.55 -21.92 17.71
N ARG A 194 -3.18 -21.28 18.70
CA ARG A 194 -2.48 -20.44 19.67
C ARG A 194 -1.43 -21.23 20.45
N LEU A 195 -1.82 -22.34 21.07
CA LEU A 195 -0.88 -23.16 21.85
C LEU A 195 0.27 -23.69 20.98
N ALA A 196 -0.01 -24.11 19.74
CA ALA A 196 1.04 -24.55 18.81
C ALA A 196 2.02 -23.42 18.46
N ALA A 197 1.53 -22.21 18.20
CA ALA A 197 2.38 -21.06 17.89
C ALA A 197 3.19 -20.56 19.10
N GLU A 198 2.57 -20.51 20.29
CA GLU A 198 3.24 -20.13 21.53
C GLU A 198 4.34 -21.13 21.91
N THR A 199 4.06 -22.43 21.84
CA THR A 199 5.05 -23.48 22.13
C THR A 199 6.20 -23.47 21.13
N ALA A 200 5.92 -23.30 19.84
CA ALA A 200 6.95 -23.19 18.80
C ALA A 200 7.84 -21.95 19.02
N CYS A 201 7.25 -20.79 19.29
CA CYS A 201 8.01 -19.56 19.53
C CYS A 201 8.88 -19.66 20.79
N LEU A 202 8.35 -20.24 21.87
CA LEU A 202 9.10 -20.48 23.11
C LEU A 202 10.27 -21.42 22.87
N HIS A 203 10.05 -22.50 22.12
CA HIS A 203 11.10 -23.45 21.78
C HIS A 203 12.22 -22.82 20.96
N LEU A 204 11.89 -21.83 20.12
CA LEU A 204 12.85 -21.09 19.32
C LEU A 204 13.54 -19.91 20.06
N GLY A 205 13.32 -19.78 21.38
CA GLY A 205 13.89 -18.72 22.22
C GLY A 205 13.20 -17.36 22.13
N GLY A 206 12.06 -17.27 21.46
CA GLY A 206 11.28 -16.05 21.29
C GLY A 206 10.19 -15.85 22.35
N ARG A 207 9.54 -14.69 22.27
CA ARG A 207 8.37 -14.33 23.09
C ARG A 207 7.15 -14.15 22.21
N THR A 208 5.95 -14.44 22.73
CA THR A 208 4.70 -14.19 22.00
C THR A 208 3.85 -13.13 22.69
N LEU A 209 3.11 -12.36 21.89
CA LEU A 209 2.05 -11.47 22.34
C LEU A 209 0.75 -11.91 21.66
N PHE A 210 -0.23 -12.31 22.46
CA PHE A 210 -1.55 -12.65 21.96
C PHE A 210 -2.40 -11.40 21.84
N LEU A 211 -2.95 -11.17 20.66
CA LEU A 211 -3.81 -10.05 20.35
C LEU A 211 -5.17 -10.58 19.87
N GLY A 212 -6.17 -10.53 20.76
CA GLY A 212 -7.54 -10.94 20.47
C GLY A 212 -8.35 -9.87 19.75
N ARG A 213 -9.59 -10.20 19.36
CA ARG A 213 -10.52 -9.25 18.74
C ARG A 213 -10.82 -8.03 19.64
N GLU A 214 -10.86 -8.26 20.93
CA GLU A 214 -11.09 -7.22 21.95
C GLU A 214 -9.86 -6.32 22.19
N ASP A 215 -8.66 -6.82 21.90
CA ASP A 215 -7.40 -6.10 22.07
C ASP A 215 -7.01 -5.28 20.83
N VAL A 216 -7.62 -5.61 19.68
CA VAL A 216 -7.25 -5.08 18.37
C VAL A 216 -8.43 -4.39 17.72
N GLN A 217 -8.38 -3.05 17.69
CA GLN A 217 -9.40 -2.19 17.07
C GLN A 217 -9.30 -2.12 15.53
N LEU A 218 -8.92 -3.21 14.88
CA LEU A 218 -8.86 -3.33 13.42
C LEU A 218 -10.26 -3.06 12.82
N GLY A 219 -10.41 -1.92 12.13
CA GLY A 219 -11.64 -1.54 11.44
C GLY A 219 -12.68 -0.77 12.25
N VAL A 220 -12.39 -0.37 13.50
CA VAL A 220 -13.27 0.51 14.29
C VAL A 220 -12.70 1.93 14.39
N ASN A 221 -11.44 2.06 14.83
CA ASN A 221 -10.75 3.36 14.94
C ASN A 221 -9.46 3.45 14.09
N GLU A 222 -8.96 2.32 13.55
CA GLU A 222 -7.75 2.27 12.74
C GLU A 222 -7.96 1.38 11.52
N THR A 223 -7.40 1.78 10.38
CA THR A 223 -7.41 0.92 9.18
C THR A 223 -6.44 -0.26 9.37
N PRO A 224 -6.68 -1.44 8.78
CA PRO A 224 -5.74 -2.56 8.83
C PRO A 224 -4.32 -2.22 8.36
N ARG A 225 -4.22 -1.25 7.44
CA ARG A 225 -2.97 -0.70 6.94
C ARG A 225 -2.22 0.12 8.00
N ASP A 226 -2.93 0.83 8.86
CA ASP A 226 -2.34 1.64 9.92
C ASP A 226 -1.92 0.79 11.12
N THR A 227 -2.73 -0.21 11.49
CA THR A 227 -2.38 -1.17 12.55
C THR A 227 -1.16 -2.01 12.18
N THR A 228 -1.05 -2.51 10.94
CA THR A 228 0.16 -3.20 10.48
C THR A 228 1.38 -2.28 10.42
N ARG A 229 1.20 -0.97 10.22
CA ARG A 229 2.28 0.03 10.21
C ARG A 229 2.78 0.37 11.60
N SER A 230 1.91 0.46 12.61
CA SER A 230 2.30 0.66 14.01
C SER A 230 2.93 -0.61 14.59
N SER A 231 2.40 -1.79 14.24
CA SER A 231 2.97 -3.09 14.60
C SER A 231 4.29 -3.42 13.89
N GLY A 232 4.53 -2.92 12.67
CA GLY A 232 5.78 -3.15 11.93
C GLY A 232 7.03 -2.48 12.53
N LYS A 233 6.87 -1.70 13.61
CA LYS A 233 7.97 -1.17 14.44
C LYS A 233 8.47 -2.18 15.48
N TRP A 234 7.70 -3.24 15.73
CA TRP A 234 8.08 -4.39 16.56
C TRP A 234 8.72 -5.43 15.64
N ASP A 235 9.77 -6.11 16.11
CA ASP A 235 10.68 -6.88 15.26
C ASP A 235 10.00 -8.08 14.55
N LYS A 236 9.51 -7.79 13.34
CA LYS A 236 9.16 -8.64 12.19
C LYS A 236 9.00 -10.15 12.42
N THR A 237 7.88 -10.56 13.02
CA THR A 237 7.13 -11.76 12.60
C THR A 237 5.66 -11.59 13.02
N MET A 238 4.74 -11.50 12.05
CA MET A 238 3.31 -11.69 12.28
C MET A 238 2.94 -13.04 11.68
N LEU A 239 2.25 -13.86 12.46
CA LEU A 239 1.62 -15.09 11.99
C LEU A 239 0.12 -14.81 11.91
N GLU A 240 -0.45 -14.86 10.71
CA GLU A 240 -1.90 -14.91 10.46
C GLU A 240 -2.39 -16.36 10.34
#